data_AF-A0A816E6Z5-F1
#
_entry.id   AF-A0A816E6Z5-F1
#
_cell.length_a   1.000
_cell.length_b   1.000
_cell.length_c   1.000
_cell.angle_alpha   90.00
_cell.angle_beta   90.00
_cell.angle_gamma   90.00
#
_symmetry.space_group_name_H-M   'P 1'
#
loop_
_entity.id
_entity.type
_entity.pdbx_description
1 polymer ?
#
loop_
_entity_poly.entity_id
_entity_poly.type
_entity_poly.pdbx_seq_one_letter_code
_entity_poly.pdbx_strand_id
1 'polypeptide(L)'
;WVTNIIGSNRLGDQYYWDPIYCIGACLGQQALLVTLQQMSRDPGLTLKERESVTELFNGVLDDSFLYLLHFHYDLHECVSGELVKLMQKDEISYAMLTEKINEKKQILNEWISPLPLLQQQEEMKVSSPQQQIYSWGPSLAEYIKLTEDNSFGAFTLDTSNRQNLEKQCCLHVKRFIEELEHRFPPSYLHQSFATLFDPVYLFKNQQQLHVPNYGRSELDYLRKKYEQLDDFNINSIKNEWESLKPLLLRFMDIDGNKHLKKVFWKSFVELQRTINSTFDLDYKNILLLLNVYLISPTNSAECERGYSASNRIQTDGRSRIMIDTLD
;
A
#
# COMPACT_ATOMS: atom_id res chain seq x y z
N TRP A 1 3.81 -2.15 -38.04
CA TRP A 1 4.97 -1.81 -37.18
C TRP A 1 4.59 -0.78 -36.13
N VAL A 2 3.99 0.37 -36.50
CA VAL A 2 3.21 1.22 -35.56
C VAL A 2 2.03 0.43 -34.94
N THR A 3 1.43 -0.47 -35.72
CA THR A 3 0.44 -1.46 -35.27
C THR A 3 0.94 -2.57 -34.35
N ASN A 4 2.26 -2.72 -34.12
CA ASN A 4 2.82 -3.71 -33.19
C ASN A 4 3.38 -3.10 -31.91
N ILE A 5 3.60 -1.77 -31.88
CA ILE A 5 3.77 -1.00 -30.64
C ILE A 5 2.41 -0.81 -29.96
N ILE A 6 1.34 -0.89 -30.75
CA ILE A 6 -0.01 -1.13 -30.28
C ILE A 6 -0.14 -2.62 -29.97
N GLY A 7 -0.10 -2.98 -28.69
CA GLY A 7 -0.52 -4.31 -28.26
C GLY A 7 -2.01 -4.50 -28.54
N SER A 8 -2.33 -5.14 -29.66
CA SER A 8 -3.70 -5.54 -29.99
C SER A 8 -4.12 -6.75 -29.15
N ASN A 9 -4.71 -6.52 -27.98
CA ASN A 9 -5.71 -7.44 -27.45
C ASN A 9 -7.06 -7.01 -28.02
N ARG A 10 -7.50 -7.69 -29.09
CA ARG A 10 -8.85 -7.52 -29.65
C ARG A 10 -9.88 -8.08 -28.66
N LEU A 11 -10.50 -7.18 -27.90
CA LEU A 11 -11.80 -7.38 -27.26
C LEU A 11 -12.59 -6.08 -27.48
N GLY A 12 -13.24 -5.97 -28.65
CA GLY A 12 -13.96 -4.77 -29.08
C GLY A 12 -13.05 -3.71 -29.71
N ASP A 13 -13.58 -2.95 -30.66
CA ASP A 13 -12.85 -2.03 -31.54
C ASP A 13 -12.34 -0.74 -30.85
N GLN A 14 -11.58 -0.85 -29.75
CA GLN A 14 -10.92 0.31 -29.13
C GLN A 14 -9.48 0.02 -28.71
N TYR A 15 -8.61 0.99 -28.98
CA TYR A 15 -7.20 1.02 -28.59
C TYR A 15 -7.09 1.50 -27.14
N TYR A 16 -6.71 0.63 -26.21
CA TYR A 16 -6.46 0.99 -24.81
C TYR A 16 -5.00 1.45 -24.62
N TRP A 17 -4.81 2.64 -24.03
CA TRP A 17 -3.52 3.05 -23.47
C TRP A 17 -3.51 2.66 -22.00
N ASP A 18 -2.78 1.60 -21.66
CA ASP A 18 -2.45 1.31 -20.27
C ASP A 18 -1.27 2.24 -19.90
N PRO A 19 -1.42 3.19 -18.96
CA PRO A 19 -0.38 4.17 -18.62
C PRO A 19 0.97 3.53 -18.26
N ILE A 20 0.92 2.29 -17.78
CA ILE A 20 2.08 1.44 -17.45
C ILE A 20 2.90 1.08 -18.71
N TYR A 21 2.26 0.93 -19.87
CA TYR A 21 2.95 0.70 -21.15
C TYR A 21 3.50 1.99 -21.77
N CYS A 22 2.88 3.15 -21.48
CA CYS A 22 3.39 4.45 -21.94
C CYS A 22 4.76 4.78 -21.34
N ILE A 23 4.98 4.47 -20.06
CA ILE A 23 6.20 4.87 -19.33
C ILE A 23 7.43 4.09 -19.83
N GLY A 24 7.31 2.78 -20.00
CA GLY A 24 8.38 1.95 -20.57
C GLY A 24 8.65 2.25 -22.06
N ALA A 25 7.61 2.66 -22.81
CA ALA A 25 7.74 3.01 -24.22
C ALA A 25 8.37 4.42 -24.42
N CYS A 26 8.07 5.39 -23.56
CA CYS A 26 8.56 6.76 -23.68
C CYS A 26 10.08 6.88 -23.48
N LEU A 27 10.70 6.02 -22.66
CA LEU A 27 12.15 6.08 -22.42
C LEU A 27 13.01 5.17 -23.27
N GLY A 28 12.43 4.12 -23.86
CA GLY A 28 13.13 3.27 -24.81
C GLY A 28 13.14 3.76 -26.26
N GLN A 29 12.34 4.78 -26.60
CA GLN A 29 12.02 5.06 -28.00
C GLN A 29 12.37 6.48 -28.45
N GLN A 30 13.64 6.86 -28.31
CA GLN A 30 14.18 7.96 -29.12
C GLN A 30 13.90 7.73 -30.62
N ALA A 31 13.87 6.46 -31.05
CA ALA A 31 13.41 6.08 -32.38
C ALA A 31 11.94 6.47 -32.68
N LEU A 32 11.01 6.38 -31.71
CA LEU A 32 9.63 6.81 -31.89
C LEU A 32 9.54 8.33 -32.00
N LEU A 33 10.22 9.07 -31.12
CA LEU A 33 10.24 10.53 -31.18
C LEU A 33 10.84 11.04 -32.50
N VAL A 34 11.94 10.43 -32.95
CA VAL A 34 12.54 10.70 -34.26
C VAL A 34 11.56 10.34 -35.38
N THR A 35 10.85 9.22 -35.28
CA THR A 35 9.84 8.80 -36.27
C THR A 35 8.70 9.81 -36.35
N LEU A 36 8.14 10.22 -35.20
CA LEU A 36 7.06 11.22 -35.13
C LEU A 36 7.54 12.58 -35.67
N GLN A 37 8.76 12.99 -35.35
CA GLN A 37 9.35 14.21 -35.90
C GLN A 37 9.54 14.12 -37.42
N GLN A 38 9.98 12.97 -37.95
CA GLN A 38 10.11 12.75 -39.39
C GLN A 38 8.73 12.76 -40.08
N MET A 39 7.75 12.05 -39.52
CA MET A 39 6.38 12.00 -40.04
C MET A 39 5.71 13.38 -40.02
N SER A 40 5.93 14.20 -38.99
CA SER A 40 5.41 15.58 -38.95
C SER A 40 5.88 16.45 -40.13
N ARG A 41 7.01 16.07 -40.75
CA ARG A 41 7.64 16.77 -41.87
C ARG A 41 7.46 16.04 -43.21
N ASP A 42 6.83 14.87 -43.22
CA ASP A 42 6.72 14.04 -44.41
C ASP A 42 5.74 14.66 -45.42
N PRO A 43 6.20 15.08 -46.62
CA PRO A 43 5.32 15.64 -47.64
C PRO A 43 4.31 14.63 -48.21
N GLY A 44 4.50 13.33 -47.98
CA GLY A 44 3.58 12.26 -48.38
C GLY A 44 2.30 12.17 -47.54
N LEU A 45 2.27 12.81 -46.35
CA LEU A 45 1.10 12.83 -45.48
C LEU A 45 0.21 14.05 -45.76
N THR A 46 -1.10 13.87 -45.56
CA THR A 46 -2.07 14.98 -45.63
C THR A 46 -1.75 16.04 -44.57
N LEU A 47 -2.25 17.27 -44.76
CA LEU A 47 -2.06 18.35 -43.78
C LEU A 47 -2.61 17.94 -42.40
N LYS A 48 -3.82 17.37 -42.37
CA LYS A 48 -4.48 16.91 -41.15
C LYS A 48 -3.67 15.84 -40.41
N GLU A 49 -3.11 14.86 -41.14
CA GLU A 49 -2.27 13.82 -40.53
C GLU A 49 -0.98 14.40 -39.95
N ARG A 50 -0.33 15.35 -40.63
CA ARG A 50 0.86 16.02 -40.10
C ARG A 50 0.55 16.84 -38.86
N GLU A 51 -0.58 17.54 -38.83
CA GLU A 51 -1.05 18.28 -37.66
C GLU A 51 -1.26 17.35 -36.47
N SER A 52 -1.98 16.23 -36.66
CA SER A 52 -2.18 15.24 -35.60
C SER A 52 -0.88 14.59 -35.11
N VAL A 53 0.07 14.29 -36.01
CA VAL A 53 1.39 13.77 -35.62
C VAL A 53 2.19 14.82 -34.86
N THR A 54 2.11 16.08 -35.26
CA THR A 54 2.79 17.20 -34.58
C THR A 54 2.22 17.41 -33.18
N GLU A 55 0.89 17.37 -33.05
CA GLU A 55 0.21 17.45 -31.76
C GLU A 55 0.61 16.29 -30.84
N LEU A 56 0.62 15.06 -31.36
CA LEU A 56 1.08 13.89 -30.62
C LEU A 56 2.55 14.01 -30.20
N PHE A 57 3.43 14.44 -31.11
CA PHE A 57 4.85 14.66 -30.81
C PHE A 57 5.04 15.70 -29.71
N ASN A 58 4.35 16.84 -29.80
CA ASN A 58 4.40 17.89 -28.79
C ASN A 58 3.83 17.42 -27.46
N GLY A 59 2.75 16.63 -27.47
CA GLY A 59 2.17 16.04 -26.26
C GLY A 59 3.10 15.04 -25.57
N VAL A 60 3.86 14.25 -26.34
CA VAL A 60 4.86 13.31 -25.80
C VAL A 60 6.08 14.06 -25.23
N LEU A 61 6.36 15.28 -25.70
CA LEU A 61 7.41 16.16 -25.18
C LEU A 61 6.91 17.17 -24.14
N ASP A 62 5.65 17.10 -23.73
CA ASP A 62 5.13 17.95 -22.67
C ASP A 62 5.70 17.50 -21.32
N ASP A 63 6.66 18.28 -20.80
CA ASP A 63 7.27 18.07 -19.47
C ASP A 63 6.21 17.92 -18.39
N SER A 64 5.13 18.70 -18.49
CA SER A 64 4.07 18.69 -17.48
C SER A 64 3.35 17.36 -17.43
N PHE A 65 3.01 16.83 -18.61
CA PHE A 65 2.37 15.54 -18.75
C PHE A 65 3.30 14.41 -18.28
N LEU A 66 4.56 14.40 -18.73
CA LEU A 66 5.53 13.37 -18.37
C LEU A 66 5.84 13.38 -16.86
N TYR A 67 6.06 14.55 -16.28
CA TYR A 67 6.27 14.70 -14.84
C TYR A 67 5.10 14.12 -14.04
N LEU A 68 3.85 14.49 -14.40
CA LEU A 68 2.66 13.98 -13.72
C LEU A 68 2.48 12.48 -13.91
N LEU A 69 2.82 11.95 -15.09
CA LEU A 69 2.77 10.52 -15.38
C LEU A 69 3.72 9.74 -14.47
N HIS A 70 4.98 10.17 -14.36
CA HIS A 70 5.96 9.56 -13.46
C HIS A 70 5.56 9.70 -11.98
N PHE A 71 5.06 10.86 -11.58
CA PHE A 71 4.54 11.08 -10.23
C PHE A 71 3.40 10.10 -9.90
N HIS A 72 2.41 9.96 -10.79
CA HIS A 72 1.29 9.04 -10.57
C HIS A 72 1.71 7.59 -10.59
N TYR A 73 2.70 7.24 -11.42
CA TYR A 73 3.27 5.90 -11.43
C TYR A 73 3.91 5.54 -10.10
N ASP A 74 4.81 6.38 -9.59
CA ASP A 74 5.45 6.16 -8.28
C ASP A 74 4.40 6.08 -7.17
N LEU A 75 3.42 7.00 -7.17
CA LEU A 75 2.35 7.02 -6.16
C LEU A 75 1.49 5.76 -6.22
N HIS A 76 1.19 5.26 -7.42
CA HIS A 76 0.37 4.07 -7.59
C HIS A 76 1.16 2.81 -7.26
N GLU A 77 2.39 2.66 -7.77
CA GLU A 77 3.19 1.46 -7.56
C GLU A 77 3.66 1.33 -6.11
N CYS A 78 4.27 2.39 -5.55
CA CYS A 78 4.93 2.31 -4.25
C CYS A 78 3.96 2.38 -3.07
N VAL A 79 2.82 3.03 -3.25
CA VAL A 79 1.90 3.34 -2.15
C VAL A 79 0.52 2.77 -2.39
N SER A 80 -0.22 3.29 -3.38
CA SER A 80 -1.65 3.00 -3.50
C SER A 80 -1.90 1.53 -3.82
N GLY A 81 -1.14 0.95 -4.75
CA GLY A 81 -1.26 -0.44 -5.18
C GLY A 81 -0.95 -1.42 -4.06
N GLU A 82 0.06 -1.16 -3.24
CA GLU A 82 0.34 -1.96 -2.05
C GLU A 82 -0.76 -1.84 -0.99
N LEU A 83 -1.24 -0.63 -0.70
CA LEU A 83 -2.35 -0.43 0.24
C LEU A 83 -3.63 -1.11 -0.25
N VAL A 84 -3.93 -1.06 -1.55
CA VAL A 84 -5.07 -1.80 -2.13
C VAL A 84 -4.90 -3.30 -1.93
N LYS A 85 -3.74 -3.87 -2.32
CA LYS A 85 -3.45 -5.31 -2.11
C LYS A 85 -3.55 -5.70 -0.64
N LEU A 86 -3.12 -4.82 0.26
CA LEU A 86 -3.17 -5.01 1.71
C LEU A 86 -4.62 -5.05 2.22
N MET A 87 -5.44 -4.10 1.78
CA MET A 87 -6.86 -4.00 2.11
C MET A 87 -7.70 -5.12 1.50
N GLN A 88 -7.17 -5.79 0.46
CA GLN A 88 -7.80 -6.95 -0.15
C GLN A 88 -7.56 -8.26 0.62
N LYS A 89 -6.65 -8.28 1.60
CA LYS A 89 -6.39 -9.49 2.40
C LYS A 89 -7.51 -9.73 3.40
N ASP A 90 -8.12 -10.91 3.33
CA ASP A 90 -9.21 -11.32 4.20
C ASP A 90 -8.84 -11.32 5.70
N GLU A 91 -7.57 -11.63 6.01
CA GLU A 91 -7.10 -11.78 7.39
C GLU A 91 -5.86 -10.91 7.67
N ILE A 92 -5.98 -9.60 7.48
CA ILE A 92 -4.94 -8.67 7.92
C ILE A 92 -5.04 -8.35 9.41
N SER A 93 -3.89 -8.44 10.09
CA SER A 93 -3.72 -8.08 11.49
C SER A 93 -3.64 -6.55 11.64
N TYR A 94 -4.16 -6.00 12.75
CA TYR A 94 -4.14 -4.56 12.99
C TYR A 94 -2.71 -4.02 13.08
N ALA A 95 -1.80 -4.80 13.69
CA ALA A 95 -0.39 -4.44 13.79
C ALA A 95 0.25 -4.31 12.40
N MET A 96 0.01 -5.27 11.51
CA MET A 96 0.54 -5.27 10.15
C MET A 96 -0.07 -4.14 9.30
N LEU A 97 -1.37 -3.88 9.44
CA LEU A 97 -2.04 -2.76 8.76
C LEU A 97 -1.43 -1.42 9.18
N THR A 98 -1.31 -1.20 10.49
CA THR A 98 -0.77 0.05 11.06
C THR A 98 0.68 0.25 10.65
N GLU A 99 1.50 -0.80 10.72
CA GLU A 99 2.90 -0.77 10.29
C GLU A 99 3.03 -0.39 8.81
N LYS A 100 2.23 -1.02 7.94
CA LYS A 100 2.26 -0.72 6.50
C LYS A 100 1.75 0.67 6.16
N ILE A 101 0.69 1.15 6.82
CA ILE A 101 0.22 2.53 6.63
C ILE A 101 1.32 3.52 7.06
N ASN A 102 1.96 3.29 8.20
CA ASN A 102 3.02 4.18 8.69
C ASN A 102 4.25 4.14 7.78
N GLU A 103 4.64 2.97 7.26
CA GLU A 103 5.69 2.82 6.24
C GLU A 103 5.37 3.67 5.00
N LYS A 104 4.14 3.59 4.48
CA LYS A 104 3.76 4.36 3.29
C LYS A 104 3.66 5.86 3.56
N LYS A 105 3.16 6.25 4.73
CA LYS A 105 3.18 7.66 5.17
C LYS A 105 4.61 8.19 5.27
N GLN A 106 5.55 7.38 5.74
CA GLN A 106 6.96 7.78 5.79
C GLN A 106 7.52 8.05 4.39
N ILE A 107 7.30 7.13 3.43
CA ILE A 107 7.72 7.31 2.03
C ILE A 107 7.13 8.62 1.45
N LEU A 108 5.83 8.86 1.65
CA LEU A 108 5.17 10.08 1.20
C LEU A 108 5.72 11.34 1.88
N ASN A 109 6.05 11.26 3.16
CA ASN A 109 6.69 12.36 3.90
C ASN A 109 8.09 12.67 3.39
N GLU A 110 8.85 11.66 2.96
CA GLU A 110 10.15 11.83 2.33
C GLU A 110 10.03 12.57 0.99
N TRP A 111 8.94 12.38 0.23
CA TRP A 111 8.70 13.09 -1.03
C TRP A 111 8.38 14.57 -0.87
N ILE A 112 7.76 14.96 0.25
CA ILE A 112 7.42 16.36 0.54
C ILE A 112 8.46 17.07 1.41
N SER A 113 9.39 16.32 1.99
CA SER A 113 10.48 16.88 2.77
C SER A 113 11.46 17.56 1.81
N PRO A 114 11.89 18.81 2.07
CA PRO A 114 12.93 19.42 1.26
C PRO A 114 14.16 18.52 1.33
N LEU A 115 14.52 17.90 0.20
CA LEU A 115 15.66 16.99 0.11
C LEU A 115 16.86 17.61 0.84
N PRO A 116 17.44 16.95 1.86
CA PRO A 116 18.87 17.07 2.03
C PRO A 116 19.47 16.42 0.79
N LEU A 117 20.12 17.23 -0.04
CA LEU A 117 21.01 16.83 -1.12
C LEU A 117 21.62 15.44 -0.86
N LEU A 118 21.37 14.54 -1.81
CA LEU A 118 22.03 13.24 -2.00
C LEU A 118 23.52 13.30 -1.59
N GLN A 119 23.83 12.88 -0.36
CA GLN A 119 25.20 12.52 0.04
C GLN A 119 25.29 11.22 0.86
N GLN A 120 24.20 10.50 1.13
CA GLN A 120 24.26 9.34 2.04
C GLN A 120 23.58 8.05 1.56
N GLN A 121 23.08 7.96 0.32
CA GLN A 121 22.43 6.73 -0.16
C GLN A 121 23.34 5.71 -0.88
N GLU A 122 24.67 5.91 -0.93
CA GLU A 122 25.57 4.92 -1.53
C GLU A 122 25.94 3.74 -0.60
N GLU A 123 25.68 3.80 0.72
CA GLU A 123 26.17 2.77 1.65
C GLU A 123 25.13 1.74 2.16
N MET A 124 23.84 1.85 1.83
CA MET A 124 22.83 0.85 2.22
C MET A 124 22.32 0.00 1.06
N LYS A 125 23.24 -0.66 0.33
CA LYS A 125 22.91 -1.85 -0.48
C LYS A 125 23.56 -3.09 0.14
N VAL A 126 22.93 -3.61 1.20
CA VAL A 126 23.22 -4.95 1.72
C VAL A 126 22.04 -5.87 1.37
N SER A 127 22.25 -6.62 0.30
CA SER A 127 21.74 -7.98 0.02
C SER A 127 20.35 -8.37 0.57
N SER A 128 19.34 -8.23 -0.29
CA SER A 128 18.19 -9.14 -0.32
C SER A 128 18.09 -9.80 -1.71
N PRO A 129 17.66 -11.07 -1.82
CA PRO A 129 17.80 -11.83 -3.05
C PRO A 129 16.85 -11.33 -4.14
N GLN A 130 17.44 -11.09 -5.30
CA GLN A 130 16.88 -10.92 -6.64
C GLN A 130 15.41 -11.33 -6.81
N GLN A 131 14.49 -10.40 -6.53
CA GLN A 131 13.28 -10.30 -7.33
C GLN A 131 13.68 -9.58 -8.62
N GLN A 132 13.45 -10.22 -9.77
CA GLN A 132 13.59 -9.57 -11.07
C GLN A 132 12.64 -8.36 -11.09
N ILE A 133 13.20 -7.19 -10.84
CA ILE A 133 12.54 -5.92 -11.06
C ILE A 133 12.50 -5.77 -12.59
N TYR A 134 11.38 -6.13 -13.19
CA TYR A 134 11.03 -5.57 -14.49
C TYR A 134 11.08 -4.06 -14.31
N SER A 135 12.08 -3.37 -14.88
CA SER A 135 12.17 -1.92 -14.76
C SER A 135 11.20 -1.31 -15.78
N TRP A 136 10.00 -0.97 -15.33
CA TRP A 136 8.93 -0.41 -16.16
C TRP A 136 9.16 1.07 -16.55
N GLY A 137 10.32 1.63 -16.20
CA GLY A 137 10.75 3.00 -16.51
C GLY A 137 11.54 3.60 -15.34
N PRO A 138 12.03 4.84 -15.48
CA PRO A 138 12.60 5.61 -14.39
C PRO A 138 11.49 6.11 -13.44
N SER A 139 11.84 6.17 -12.16
CA SER A 139 11.08 6.93 -11.14
C SER A 139 11.02 8.42 -11.47
N LEU A 140 10.15 9.18 -10.79
CA LEU A 140 10.10 10.64 -10.92
C LEU A 140 11.46 11.29 -10.63
N ALA A 141 12.20 10.79 -9.63
CA ALA A 141 13.53 11.29 -9.30
C ALA A 141 14.54 11.05 -10.42
N GLU A 142 14.51 9.87 -11.03
CA GLU A 142 15.34 9.54 -12.18
C GLU A 142 14.95 10.34 -13.42
N TYR A 143 13.65 10.56 -13.66
CA TYR A 143 13.15 11.43 -14.72
C TYR A 143 13.65 12.88 -14.56
N ILE A 144 13.54 13.45 -13.35
CA ILE A 144 14.03 14.80 -13.05
C ILE A 144 15.52 14.89 -13.34
N LYS A 145 16.31 13.90 -12.92
CA LYS A 145 17.75 13.84 -13.17
C LYS A 145 18.08 13.72 -14.67
N LEU A 146 17.35 12.88 -15.39
CA LEU A 146 17.53 12.70 -16.84
C LEU A 146 17.19 13.95 -17.65
N THR A 147 16.40 14.86 -17.07
CA THR A 147 15.90 16.08 -17.72
C THR A 147 16.41 17.36 -17.04
N GLU A 148 17.47 17.27 -16.24
CA GLU A 148 18.06 18.41 -15.52
C GLU A 148 18.57 19.49 -16.48
N ASP A 149 19.14 19.07 -17.62
CA ASP A 149 19.61 19.96 -18.68
C ASP A 149 18.49 20.44 -19.63
N ASN A 150 17.22 20.33 -19.21
CA ASN A 150 16.04 20.64 -20.03
C ASN A 150 16.03 19.89 -21.37
N SER A 151 16.55 18.67 -21.37
CA SER A 151 16.62 17.84 -22.56
C SER A 151 16.22 16.41 -22.26
N PHE A 152 15.71 15.73 -23.28
CA PHE A 152 15.40 14.32 -23.27
C PHE A 152 16.03 13.67 -24.51
N GLY A 153 17.21 13.10 -24.35
CA GLY A 153 18.02 12.64 -25.47
C GLY A 153 18.40 13.81 -26.39
N ALA A 154 17.87 13.81 -27.62
CA ALA A 154 18.15 14.85 -28.62
C ALA A 154 17.10 15.99 -28.65
N PHE A 155 16.09 15.95 -27.78
CA PHE A 155 14.97 16.89 -27.79
C PHE A 155 15.06 17.83 -26.59
N THR A 156 14.64 19.09 -26.77
CA THR A 156 14.54 20.09 -25.69
C THR A 156 13.15 20.02 -25.05
N LEU A 157 13.08 20.08 -23.73
CA LEU A 157 11.84 20.13 -22.95
C LEU A 157 11.61 21.53 -22.40
N ASP A 158 10.35 21.97 -22.36
CA ASP A 158 9.96 23.19 -21.64
C ASP A 158 9.64 22.86 -20.18
N THR A 159 10.60 23.12 -19.30
CA THR A 159 10.50 22.82 -17.86
C THR A 159 10.02 24.02 -17.04
N SER A 160 9.59 25.10 -17.68
CA SER A 160 9.23 26.37 -17.01
C SER A 160 8.14 26.20 -15.95
N ASN A 161 7.23 25.24 -16.14
CA ASN A 161 6.12 24.97 -15.21
C ASN A 161 6.46 23.97 -14.09
N ARG A 162 7.66 23.36 -14.09
CA ARG A 162 8.01 22.25 -13.21
C ARG A 162 7.89 22.57 -11.73
N GLN A 163 8.33 23.76 -11.31
CA GLN A 163 8.20 24.20 -9.91
C GLN A 163 6.74 24.30 -9.45
N ASN A 164 5.84 24.75 -10.34
CA ASN A 164 4.43 24.82 -10.03
C ASN A 164 3.83 23.41 -9.92
N LEU A 165 4.21 22.49 -10.82
CA LEU A 165 3.77 21.09 -10.78
C LEU A 165 4.25 20.39 -9.51
N GLU A 166 5.51 20.56 -9.13
CA GLU A 166 6.08 20.03 -7.89
C GLU A 166 5.27 20.49 -6.68
N LYS A 167 4.93 21.80 -6.63
CA LYS A 167 4.07 22.35 -5.57
C LYS A 167 2.68 21.71 -5.55
N GLN A 168 2.07 21.47 -6.71
CA GLN A 168 0.77 20.79 -6.80
C GLN A 168 0.85 19.32 -6.37
N CYS A 169 1.91 18.61 -6.78
CA CYS A 169 2.17 17.23 -6.38
C CYS A 169 2.37 17.12 -4.87
N CYS A 170 3.17 18.02 -4.27
CA CYS A 170 3.34 18.11 -2.82
C CYS A 170 2.01 18.35 -2.09
N LEU A 171 1.14 19.21 -2.63
CA LEU A 171 -0.20 19.43 -2.06
C LEU A 171 -1.07 18.17 -2.17
N HIS A 172 -1.00 17.46 -3.30
CA HIS A 172 -1.70 16.19 -3.49
C HIS A 172 -1.24 15.13 -2.49
N VAL A 173 0.07 14.97 -2.30
CA VAL A 173 0.64 14.04 -1.31
C VAL A 173 0.18 14.39 0.11
N LYS A 174 0.21 15.67 0.50
CA LYS A 174 -0.28 16.11 1.82
C LYS A 174 -1.74 15.73 2.04
N ARG A 175 -2.62 16.03 1.08
CA ARG A 175 -4.03 15.63 1.14
C ARG A 175 -4.20 14.12 1.23
N PHE A 176 -3.38 13.36 0.51
CA PHE A 176 -3.44 11.91 0.56
C PHE A 176 -3.01 11.36 1.93
N ILE A 177 -1.97 11.93 2.56
CA ILE A 177 -1.58 11.60 3.94
C ILE A 177 -2.73 11.91 4.92
N GLU A 178 -3.35 13.09 4.80
CA GLU A 178 -4.50 13.49 5.63
C GLU A 178 -5.67 12.51 5.48
N GLU A 179 -5.98 12.08 4.26
CA GLU A 179 -7.02 11.08 4.00
C GLU A 179 -6.67 9.71 4.60
N LEU A 180 -5.39 9.29 4.54
CA LEU A 180 -4.95 8.06 5.21
C LEU A 180 -5.12 8.14 6.73
N GLU A 181 -4.79 9.28 7.34
CA GLU A 181 -4.99 9.51 8.78
C GLU A 181 -6.46 9.55 9.18
N HIS A 182 -7.28 10.21 8.36
CA HIS A 182 -8.71 10.29 8.57
C HIS A 182 -9.38 8.91 8.49
N ARG A 183 -8.98 8.11 7.49
CA ARG A 183 -9.54 6.78 7.24
C ARG A 183 -9.06 5.72 8.21
N PHE A 184 -7.81 5.81 8.66
CA PHE A 184 -7.21 4.84 9.58
C PHE A 184 -6.79 5.54 10.87
N PRO A 185 -7.75 6.06 11.65
CA PRO A 185 -7.43 6.74 12.90
C PRO A 185 -6.84 5.73 13.88
N PRO A 186 -5.85 6.14 14.70
CA PRO A 186 -5.31 5.28 15.73
C PRO A 186 -6.41 4.85 16.70
N SER A 187 -6.62 3.54 16.84
CA SER A 187 -7.61 2.97 17.75
C SER A 187 -6.91 2.32 18.92
N TYR A 188 -7.02 2.94 20.10
CA TYR A 188 -6.47 2.37 21.33
C TYR A 188 -7.09 1.01 21.66
N LEU A 189 -8.34 0.76 21.25
CA LEU A 189 -8.99 -0.54 21.37
C LEU A 189 -8.28 -1.62 20.55
N HIS A 190 -8.10 -1.37 19.26
CA HIS A 190 -7.47 -2.33 18.37
C HIS A 190 -6.00 -2.52 18.71
N GLN A 191 -5.32 -1.45 19.14
CA GLN A 191 -3.97 -1.50 19.66
C GLN A 191 -3.89 -2.39 20.91
N SER A 192 -4.79 -2.20 21.88
CA SER A 192 -4.82 -3.01 23.11
C SER A 192 -5.01 -4.50 22.79
N PHE A 193 -5.94 -4.83 21.90
CA PHE A 193 -6.11 -6.20 21.44
C PHE A 193 -4.90 -6.73 20.66
N ALA A 194 -4.27 -5.91 19.83
CA ALA A 194 -3.10 -6.33 19.08
C ALA A 194 -1.92 -6.63 20.02
N THR A 195 -1.69 -5.78 21.02
CA THR A 195 -0.64 -5.99 22.02
C THR A 195 -0.81 -7.30 22.78
N LEU A 196 -2.04 -7.69 23.12
CA LEU A 196 -2.29 -8.90 23.91
C LEU A 196 -2.46 -10.16 23.06
N PHE A 197 -3.05 -10.04 21.86
CA PHE A 197 -3.56 -11.20 21.13
C PHE A 197 -3.15 -11.30 19.67
N ASP A 198 -2.53 -10.28 19.06
CA ASP A 198 -2.08 -10.40 17.66
C ASP A 198 -0.80 -11.22 17.56
N PRO A 199 -0.81 -12.42 16.93
CA PRO A 199 0.38 -13.26 16.88
C PRO A 199 1.58 -12.54 16.25
N VAL A 200 1.35 -11.72 15.22
CA VAL A 200 2.43 -10.95 14.56
C VAL A 200 3.07 -9.99 15.55
N TYR A 201 2.25 -9.31 16.35
CA TYR A 201 2.73 -8.38 17.37
C TYR A 201 3.44 -9.12 18.51
N LEU A 202 2.89 -10.24 18.97
CA LEU A 202 3.44 -11.06 20.05
C LEU A 202 4.81 -11.62 19.66
N PHE A 203 4.98 -12.18 18.46
CA PHE A 203 6.27 -12.67 17.96
C PHE A 203 7.30 -11.54 17.83
N LYS A 204 6.89 -10.36 17.34
CA LYS A 204 7.78 -9.19 17.25
C LYS A 204 8.25 -8.70 18.62
N ASN A 205 7.43 -8.86 19.66
CA ASN A 205 7.69 -8.38 21.01
C ASN A 205 7.90 -9.52 22.03
N GLN A 206 8.31 -10.71 21.58
CA GLN A 206 8.40 -11.91 22.42
C GLN A 206 9.22 -11.68 23.70
N GLN A 207 10.34 -10.96 23.59
CA GLN A 207 11.21 -10.63 24.73
C GLN A 207 10.50 -9.78 25.79
N GLN A 208 9.53 -8.95 25.40
CA GLN A 208 8.79 -8.11 26.32
C GLN A 208 7.73 -8.89 27.11
N LEU A 209 7.25 -10.03 26.62
CA LEU A 209 6.25 -10.85 27.33
C LEU A 209 6.79 -11.37 28.68
N HIS A 210 8.12 -11.55 28.80
CA HIS A 210 8.75 -11.93 30.06
C HIS A 210 8.75 -10.80 31.11
N VAL A 211 8.56 -9.54 30.69
CA VAL A 211 8.61 -8.39 31.57
C VAL A 211 7.37 -8.38 32.48
N PRO A 212 7.55 -8.22 33.81
CA PRO A 212 6.43 -8.03 34.71
C PRO A 212 5.57 -6.85 34.26
N ASN A 213 4.25 -7.00 34.28
CA ASN A 213 3.27 -6.00 33.84
C ASN A 213 3.18 -5.76 32.32
N TYR A 214 3.85 -6.54 31.46
CA TYR A 214 3.60 -6.47 30.01
C TYR A 214 2.10 -6.62 29.71
N GLY A 215 1.55 -5.69 28.91
CA GLY A 215 0.14 -5.71 28.51
C GLY A 215 -0.83 -5.28 29.61
N ARG A 216 -0.37 -4.86 30.80
CA ARG A 216 -1.25 -4.59 31.94
C ARG A 216 -2.13 -3.36 31.71
N SER A 217 -1.61 -2.30 31.09
CA SER A 217 -2.39 -1.10 30.73
C SER A 217 -3.49 -1.42 29.72
N GLU A 218 -3.14 -2.20 28.71
CA GLU A 218 -4.04 -2.64 27.63
C GLU A 218 -5.12 -3.55 28.20
N LEU A 219 -4.73 -4.47 29.09
CA LEU A 219 -5.66 -5.35 29.79
C LEU A 219 -6.60 -4.56 30.72
N ASP A 220 -6.09 -3.57 31.46
CA ASP A 220 -6.89 -2.70 32.32
C ASP A 220 -7.93 -1.91 31.52
N TYR A 221 -7.54 -1.42 30.33
CA TYR A 221 -8.46 -0.76 29.40
C TYR A 221 -9.55 -1.71 28.89
N LEU A 222 -9.17 -2.88 28.36
CA LEU A 222 -10.12 -3.86 27.83
C LEU A 222 -11.06 -4.38 28.91
N ARG A 223 -10.53 -4.65 30.10
CA ARG A 223 -11.30 -5.08 31.27
C ARG A 223 -12.40 -4.08 31.64
N LYS A 224 -12.08 -2.78 31.68
CA LYS A 224 -13.07 -1.74 31.94
C LYS A 224 -14.09 -1.63 30.80
N LYS A 225 -13.65 -1.79 29.55
CA LYS A 225 -14.52 -1.69 28.38
C LYS A 225 -15.54 -2.82 28.28
N TYR A 226 -15.15 -4.02 28.68
CA TYR A 226 -15.95 -5.25 28.57
C TYR A 226 -16.45 -5.75 29.93
N GLU A 227 -16.48 -4.90 30.95
CA GLU A 227 -16.93 -5.25 32.30
C GLU A 227 -18.39 -5.75 32.38
N GLN A 228 -19.20 -5.37 31.39
CA GLN A 228 -20.62 -5.71 31.29
C GLN A 228 -20.86 -7.06 30.60
N LEU A 229 -19.81 -7.77 30.17
CA LEU A 229 -19.96 -9.11 29.62
C LEU A 229 -20.36 -10.09 30.73
N ASP A 230 -21.34 -10.94 30.43
CA ASP A 230 -21.78 -11.99 31.35
C ASP A 230 -20.59 -12.86 31.77
N ASP A 231 -20.55 -13.17 33.06
CA ASP A 231 -19.50 -13.95 33.72
C ASP A 231 -18.08 -13.36 33.70
N PHE A 232 -17.90 -12.09 33.33
CA PHE A 232 -16.59 -11.46 33.30
C PHE A 232 -16.14 -11.01 34.70
N ASN A 233 -15.17 -11.71 35.28
CA ASN A 233 -14.56 -11.39 36.57
C ASN A 233 -13.32 -10.48 36.41
N ILE A 234 -13.55 -9.19 36.65
CA ILE A 234 -12.57 -8.10 36.64
C ILE A 234 -11.37 -8.34 37.57
N ASN A 235 -11.56 -9.07 38.67
CA ASN A 235 -10.50 -9.27 39.68
C ASN A 235 -9.55 -10.41 39.30
N SER A 236 -10.04 -11.42 38.58
CA SER A 236 -9.25 -12.60 38.22
C SER A 236 -8.35 -12.37 37.01
N ILE A 237 -8.78 -11.56 36.04
CA ILE A 237 -8.14 -11.45 34.72
C ILE A 237 -6.66 -11.08 34.75
N LYS A 238 -6.21 -10.30 35.73
CA LYS A 238 -4.78 -9.94 35.87
C LYS A 238 -3.93 -11.16 36.20
N ASN A 239 -4.41 -11.99 37.12
CA ASN A 239 -3.74 -13.22 37.50
C ASN A 239 -3.77 -14.22 36.33
N GLU A 240 -4.91 -14.32 35.63
CA GLU A 240 -5.04 -15.15 34.42
C GLU A 240 -4.00 -14.76 33.38
N TRP A 241 -3.86 -13.47 33.08
CA TRP A 241 -2.86 -12.99 32.11
C TRP A 241 -1.43 -13.31 32.53
N GLU A 242 -1.07 -13.01 33.77
CA GLU A 242 0.28 -13.29 34.29
C GLU A 242 0.61 -14.79 34.27
N SER A 243 -0.37 -15.66 34.57
CA SER A 243 -0.22 -17.10 34.49
C SER A 243 -0.27 -17.65 33.06
N LEU A 244 -0.88 -16.94 32.10
CA LEU A 244 -0.97 -17.36 30.70
C LEU A 244 0.32 -17.06 29.94
N LYS A 245 0.99 -15.94 30.21
CA LYS A 245 2.20 -15.50 29.48
C LYS A 245 3.28 -16.60 29.37
N PRO A 246 3.64 -17.35 30.43
CA PRO A 246 4.62 -18.43 30.32
C PRO A 246 4.17 -19.57 29.39
N LEU A 247 2.87 -19.90 29.38
CA LEU A 247 2.30 -20.92 28.50
C LEU A 247 2.36 -20.47 27.04
N LEU A 248 2.01 -19.19 26.80
CA LEU A 248 2.04 -18.57 25.48
C LEU A 248 3.47 -18.51 24.93
N LEU A 249 4.44 -18.09 25.74
CA LEU A 249 5.85 -18.07 25.38
C LEU A 249 6.37 -19.44 24.97
N ARG A 250 6.11 -20.46 25.81
CA ARG A 250 6.48 -21.84 25.49
C ARG A 250 5.84 -22.34 24.20
N PHE A 251 4.58 -21.98 23.96
CA PHE A 251 3.90 -22.34 22.72
C PHE A 251 4.55 -21.68 21.50
N MET A 252 4.86 -20.38 21.59
CA MET A 252 5.53 -19.63 20.52
C MET A 252 6.91 -20.21 20.17
N ASP A 253 7.66 -20.69 21.17
CA ASP A 253 8.96 -21.35 20.96
C ASP A 253 8.83 -22.68 20.20
N ILE A 254 7.70 -23.39 20.34
CA ILE A 254 7.44 -24.69 19.70
C ILE A 254 6.88 -24.50 18.30
N ASP A 255 5.88 -23.63 18.15
CA ASP A 255 5.11 -23.49 16.92
C ASP A 255 5.94 -22.82 15.80
N GLY A 256 6.90 -21.96 16.17
CA GLY A 256 7.92 -21.38 15.27
C GLY A 256 7.40 -20.58 14.07
N ASN A 257 6.08 -20.56 13.87
CA ASN A 257 5.41 -20.06 12.68
C ASN A 257 4.49 -18.89 13.03
N LYS A 258 4.54 -17.88 12.15
CA LYS A 258 3.60 -16.75 12.16
C LYS A 258 2.31 -17.18 11.46
N HIS A 259 1.49 -18.00 12.11
CA HIS A 259 0.22 -18.44 11.53
C HIS A 259 -0.80 -17.30 11.44
N LEU A 260 -1.82 -17.53 10.62
CA LEU A 260 -3.08 -16.79 10.63
C LEU A 260 -3.66 -16.75 12.04
N LYS A 261 -4.17 -15.57 12.44
CA LYS A 261 -4.72 -15.26 13.77
C LYS A 261 -5.57 -16.38 14.37
N LYS A 262 -6.52 -16.92 13.60
CA LYS A 262 -7.45 -17.97 14.07
C LYS A 262 -6.75 -19.30 14.30
N VAL A 263 -5.83 -19.67 13.41
CA VAL A 263 -5.09 -20.94 13.49
C VAL A 263 -4.18 -20.94 14.71
N PHE A 264 -3.44 -19.84 14.94
CA PHE A 264 -2.57 -19.69 16.11
C PHE A 264 -3.32 -19.92 17.43
N TRP A 265 -4.41 -19.18 17.64
CA TRP A 265 -5.17 -19.27 18.90
C TRP A 265 -5.92 -20.58 19.04
N LYS A 266 -6.44 -21.16 17.95
CA LYS A 266 -7.07 -22.48 17.98
C LYS A 266 -6.06 -23.54 18.44
N SER A 267 -4.89 -23.60 17.80
CA SER A 267 -3.83 -24.56 18.15
C SER A 267 -3.36 -24.39 19.60
N PHE A 268 -3.17 -23.14 20.05
CA PHE A 268 -2.80 -22.84 21.43
C PHE A 268 -3.86 -23.36 22.42
N VAL A 269 -5.13 -22.99 22.22
CA VAL A 269 -6.21 -23.36 23.14
C VAL A 269 -6.44 -24.87 23.18
N GLU A 270 -6.42 -25.55 22.02
CA GLU A 270 -6.58 -27.01 21.94
C GLU A 270 -5.44 -27.75 22.66
N LEU A 271 -4.19 -27.28 22.50
CA LEU A 271 -3.05 -27.82 23.21
C LEU A 271 -3.20 -27.65 24.73
N GLN A 272 -3.55 -26.45 25.19
CA GLN A 272 -3.67 -26.20 26.63
C GLN A 272 -4.84 -26.97 27.27
N ARG A 273 -5.98 -27.13 26.57
CA ARG A 273 -7.08 -27.99 27.04
C ARG A 273 -6.68 -29.47 27.17
N THR A 274 -5.79 -29.93 26.29
CA THR A 274 -5.27 -31.30 26.35
C THR A 274 -4.36 -31.52 27.56
N ILE A 275 -3.59 -30.49 27.94
CA ILE A 275 -2.65 -30.53 29.08
C ILE A 275 -3.36 -30.27 30.41
N ASN A 276 -4.31 -29.33 30.44
CA ASN A 276 -5.02 -28.89 31.62
C ASN A 276 -6.55 -28.93 31.38
N SER A 277 -7.24 -29.86 32.03
CA SER A 277 -8.70 -30.02 31.91
C SER A 277 -9.50 -28.85 32.51
N THR A 278 -8.90 -28.03 33.38
CA THR A 278 -9.54 -26.83 33.95
C THR A 278 -9.18 -25.54 33.20
N PHE A 279 -8.46 -25.62 32.08
CA PHE A 279 -7.98 -24.44 31.33
C PHE A 279 -9.10 -23.42 31.01
N ASP A 280 -10.27 -23.88 30.58
CA ASP A 280 -11.39 -22.99 30.25
C ASP A 280 -11.94 -22.25 31.48
N LEU A 281 -11.85 -22.85 32.67
CA LEU A 281 -12.24 -22.23 33.93
C LEU A 281 -11.16 -21.29 34.46
N ASP A 282 -9.91 -21.72 34.39
CA ASP A 282 -8.74 -21.00 34.90
C ASP A 282 -8.47 -19.71 34.13
N TYR A 283 -8.80 -19.66 32.84
CA TYR A 283 -8.53 -18.52 31.94
C TYR A 283 -9.80 -17.94 31.31
N LYS A 284 -10.95 -18.11 31.97
CA LYS A 284 -12.27 -17.72 31.44
C LYS A 284 -12.32 -16.29 30.92
N ASN A 285 -11.75 -15.32 31.66
CA ASN A 285 -11.82 -13.91 31.31
C ASN A 285 -10.93 -13.55 30.13
N ILE A 286 -9.73 -14.13 30.08
CA ILE A 286 -8.85 -13.97 28.93
C ILE A 286 -9.46 -14.61 27.67
N LEU A 287 -10.08 -15.78 27.79
CA LEU A 287 -10.75 -16.45 26.67
C LEU A 287 -11.95 -15.67 26.16
N LEU A 288 -12.70 -14.99 27.04
CA LEU A 288 -13.76 -14.06 26.62
C LEU A 288 -13.20 -12.88 25.79
N LEU A 289 -12.13 -12.22 26.27
CA LEU A 289 -11.50 -11.13 25.49
C LEU A 289 -10.89 -11.64 24.18
N LEU A 290 -10.30 -12.84 24.20
CA LEU A 290 -9.78 -13.48 23.00
C LEU A 290 -10.89 -13.77 21.99
N ASN A 291 -12.04 -14.26 22.44
CA ASN A 291 -13.21 -14.47 21.58
C ASN A 291 -13.66 -13.17 20.95
N VAL A 292 -13.78 -12.09 21.74
CA VAL A 292 -14.09 -10.75 21.21
C VAL A 292 -13.07 -10.34 20.16
N TYR A 293 -11.77 -10.53 20.41
CA TYR A 293 -10.74 -10.25 19.42
C TYR A 293 -10.92 -11.08 18.14
N LEU A 294 -11.17 -12.39 18.25
CA LEU A 294 -11.28 -13.30 17.11
C LEU A 294 -12.51 -13.02 16.23
N ILE A 295 -13.63 -12.58 16.82
CA ILE A 295 -14.85 -12.22 16.08
C ILE A 295 -14.86 -10.77 15.64
N SER A 296 -14.10 -9.89 16.31
CA SER A 296 -14.02 -8.47 15.95
C SER A 296 -13.34 -8.37 14.58
N PRO A 297 -14.08 -7.90 13.56
CA PRO A 297 -13.47 -7.71 12.25
C PRO A 297 -12.44 -6.60 12.39
N THR A 298 -11.22 -6.86 11.93
CA THR A 298 -10.18 -5.82 11.94
C THR A 298 -10.54 -4.65 11.03
N ASN A 299 -11.44 -4.85 10.05
CA ASN A 299 -11.70 -3.90 8.95
C ASN A 299 -13.09 -4.00 8.24
N SER A 300 -14.06 -4.80 8.70
CA SER A 300 -15.18 -5.22 7.82
C SER A 300 -16.07 -4.08 7.31
N ALA A 301 -16.36 -3.06 8.11
CA ALA A 301 -17.29 -2.00 7.69
C ALA A 301 -16.72 -1.09 6.58
N GLU A 302 -15.40 -1.04 6.40
CA GLU A 302 -14.74 -0.15 5.43
C GLU A 302 -14.00 -0.89 4.31
N CYS A 303 -13.55 -2.13 4.52
CA CYS A 303 -13.12 -2.98 3.42
C CYS A 303 -14.29 -3.21 2.46
N GLU A 304 -15.51 -3.51 2.94
CA GLU A 304 -16.68 -3.66 2.07
C GLU A 304 -17.07 -2.37 1.34
N ARG A 305 -16.92 -1.20 1.99
CA ARG A 305 -17.12 0.11 1.34
C ARG A 305 -16.02 0.45 0.35
N GLY A 306 -14.77 0.07 0.62
CA GLY A 306 -13.62 0.23 -0.26
C GLY A 306 -13.70 -0.67 -1.49
N TYR A 307 -14.13 -1.92 -1.31
CA TYR A 307 -14.47 -2.83 -2.42
C TYR A 307 -15.64 -2.29 -3.22
N SER A 308 -16.69 -1.78 -2.57
CA SER A 308 -17.83 -1.16 -3.26
C SER A 308 -17.46 0.12 -4.00
N ALA A 309 -16.59 0.96 -3.43
CA ALA A 309 -16.11 2.19 -4.04
C ALA A 309 -15.11 1.92 -5.17
N SER A 310 -14.18 0.97 -4.99
CA SER A 310 -13.25 0.52 -6.04
C SER A 310 -14.00 -0.15 -7.18
N ASN A 311 -14.96 -1.05 -6.87
CA ASN A 311 -15.86 -1.58 -7.88
C ASN A 311 -16.66 -0.47 -8.54
N ARG A 312 -17.20 0.52 -7.81
CA ARG A 312 -17.87 1.67 -8.43
C ARG A 312 -16.94 2.52 -9.29
N ILE A 313 -15.70 2.78 -8.90
CA ILE A 313 -14.75 3.54 -9.72
C ILE A 313 -14.36 2.74 -10.97
N GLN A 314 -14.14 1.44 -10.83
CA GLN A 314 -13.91 0.55 -11.98
C GLN A 314 -15.15 0.46 -12.87
N THR A 315 -16.36 0.40 -12.29
CA THR A 315 -17.61 0.24 -13.05
C THR A 315 -18.09 1.56 -13.63
N ASP A 316 -18.11 2.66 -12.88
CA ASP A 316 -18.42 4.01 -13.34
C ASP A 316 -17.34 4.53 -14.30
N GLY A 317 -16.07 4.21 -14.06
CA GLY A 317 -14.98 4.48 -15.02
C GLY A 317 -15.21 3.73 -16.33
N ARG A 318 -15.59 2.45 -16.27
CA ARG A 318 -16.03 1.67 -17.45
C ARG A 318 -17.31 2.23 -18.09
N SER A 319 -18.24 2.76 -17.30
CA SER A 319 -19.56 3.22 -17.77
C SER A 319 -19.52 4.62 -18.38
N ARG A 320 -18.69 5.52 -17.86
CA ARG A 320 -18.53 6.89 -18.38
C ARG A 320 -17.76 6.92 -19.70
N ILE A 321 -16.81 6.01 -19.87
CA ILE A 321 -16.09 5.85 -21.14
C ILE A 321 -17.03 5.34 -22.25
N MET A 322 -18.10 4.60 -21.90
CA MET A 322 -19.05 4.05 -22.88
C MET A 322 -20.11 5.02 -23.40
N ILE A 323 -20.46 6.09 -22.68
CA ILE A 323 -21.60 6.95 -23.09
C ILE A 323 -21.13 8.14 -23.93
N ASP A 324 -19.97 8.73 -23.64
CA ASP A 324 -19.46 9.88 -24.40
C ASP A 324 -18.77 9.50 -25.74
N THR A 325 -18.65 8.20 -26.06
CA THR A 325 -18.11 7.70 -27.34
C THR A 325 -19.17 7.13 -28.29
N LEU A 326 -20.46 7.27 -27.95
CA LEU A 326 -21.58 6.73 -28.75
C LEU A 326 -22.39 7.78 -29.55
N ASP A 327 -21.95 9.04 -29.60
CA ASP A 327 -22.50 10.07 -30.52
C ASP A 327 -21.46 10.59 -31.51
#